data_AF-A0A225VTE0-F1
#
_entry.id   AF-A0A225VTE0-F1
#
_cell.length_a   1.000
_cell.length_b   1.000
_cell.length_c   1.000
_cell.angle_alpha   90.00
_cell.angle_beta   90.00
_cell.angle_gamma   90.00
#
_symmetry.space_group_name_H-M   'P 1'
#
loop_
_entity.id
_entity.type
_entity.pdbx_description
1 polymer ?
#
loop_
_entity_poly.entity_id
_entity_poly.type
_entity_poly.pdbx_seq_one_letter_code
_entity_poly.pdbx_strand_id
1 'polypeptide(L)'
;MSAFFGLTYLGSQTPFDPVKETPIHTFQPNDFQEAFMQTYRPGFSLYSESDEKAQAANAELGSAIITIAQLPVMLRYLYKCPKDFDNVHTSALTLKSQSTASAASYNAYLKDGLPTREFISNVDFRAKMVKHRRMQKNPQEKALLPVTDTLTVGWYSPTITIQRKPNKSCDETRFASAMVKAGVYYY
;
A
#
# COMPACT_ATOMS: atom_id res chain seq x y z
N MET A 1 4.00 -0.49 -32.60
CA MET A 1 3.32 0.50 -31.75
C MET A 1 2.19 1.08 -32.56
N SER A 2 0.95 0.62 -32.35
CA SER A 2 -0.21 1.19 -33.03
C SER A 2 -0.64 2.43 -32.26
N ALA A 3 -0.41 3.60 -32.82
CA ALA A 3 -0.99 4.83 -32.31
C ALA A 3 -2.49 4.78 -32.60
N PHE A 4 -3.31 4.69 -31.55
CA PHE A 4 -4.74 4.97 -31.64
C PHE A 4 -4.89 6.47 -31.86
N PHE A 5 -4.97 6.89 -33.12
CA PHE A 5 -5.09 8.29 -33.48
C PHE A 5 -6.37 8.89 -32.90
N GLY A 6 -6.23 9.91 -32.05
CA GLY A 6 -7.33 10.80 -31.63
C GLY A 6 -8.10 10.41 -30.36
N LEU A 7 -7.82 9.26 -29.73
CA LEU A 7 -8.53 8.80 -28.52
C LEU A 7 -7.72 8.99 -27.23
N THR A 8 -7.10 10.16 -27.04
CA THR A 8 -6.33 10.46 -25.82
C THR A 8 -7.19 10.76 -24.60
N TYR A 9 -8.50 10.99 -24.78
CA TYR A 9 -9.42 11.30 -23.69
C TYR A 9 -10.02 10.07 -22.98
N LEU A 10 -9.76 8.84 -23.47
CA LEU A 10 -10.35 7.61 -22.94
C LEU A 10 -9.53 6.96 -21.81
N GLY A 11 -8.59 7.68 -21.21
CA GLY A 11 -7.78 7.21 -20.08
C GLY A 11 -6.31 7.05 -20.42
N SER A 12 -5.61 6.20 -19.68
CA SER A 12 -4.17 6.01 -19.85
C SER A 12 -3.85 5.38 -21.21
N GLN A 13 -2.79 5.88 -21.86
CA GLN A 13 -2.32 5.33 -23.14
C GLN A 13 -1.80 3.89 -23.00
N THR A 14 -1.39 3.52 -21.79
CA THR A 14 -0.87 2.21 -21.45
C THR A 14 -1.54 1.71 -20.17
N PRO A 15 -2.39 0.67 -20.23
CA PRO A 15 -3.11 0.17 -19.06
C PRO A 15 -2.19 -0.48 -18.01
N PHE A 16 -0.93 -0.75 -18.38
CA PHE A 16 0.09 -1.37 -17.52
C PHE A 16 1.10 -0.37 -16.94
N ASP A 17 0.88 0.94 -17.10
CA ASP A 17 1.76 1.98 -16.54
C ASP A 17 1.05 2.82 -15.45
N PRO A 18 0.41 2.18 -14.42
CA PRO A 18 -0.28 2.89 -13.34
C PRO A 18 0.68 3.60 -12.38
N VAL A 19 1.99 3.38 -12.53
CA VAL A 19 3.03 3.86 -11.59
C VAL A 19 3.18 5.39 -11.63
N LYS A 20 2.70 6.06 -12.69
CA LYS A 20 2.81 7.51 -12.86
C LYS A 20 1.65 8.31 -12.25
N GLU A 21 0.66 7.65 -11.68
CA GLU A 21 -0.63 8.31 -11.39
C GLU A 21 -0.66 9.14 -10.10
N THR A 22 0.27 8.91 -9.16
CA THR A 22 0.35 9.71 -7.93
C THR A 22 1.75 10.29 -7.74
N PRO A 23 1.93 11.60 -7.93
CA PRO A 23 3.21 12.28 -7.77
C PRO A 23 3.51 12.52 -6.27
N ILE A 24 3.47 11.47 -5.43
CA ILE A 24 3.80 11.62 -4.00
C ILE A 24 5.26 12.08 -3.84
N HIS A 25 6.15 11.66 -4.75
CA HIS A 25 7.56 12.07 -4.78
C HIS A 25 7.78 13.54 -5.15
N THR A 26 6.80 14.25 -5.71
CA THR A 26 6.98 15.67 -6.05
C THR A 26 6.86 16.56 -4.83
N PHE A 27 6.21 16.07 -3.76
CA PHE A 27 6.04 16.81 -2.52
C PHE A 27 7.32 16.74 -1.68
N GLN A 28 7.74 17.88 -1.16
CA GLN A 28 8.81 17.98 -0.19
C GLN A 28 8.31 17.60 1.20
N PRO A 29 9.19 17.19 2.13
CA PRO A 29 8.80 16.91 3.51
C PRO A 29 8.01 18.05 4.18
N ASN A 30 8.33 19.29 3.83
CA ASN A 30 7.65 20.49 4.32
C ASN A 30 6.19 20.57 3.86
N ASP A 31 5.88 20.13 2.64
CA ASP A 31 4.50 20.12 2.11
C ASP A 31 3.63 19.15 2.91
N PHE A 32 4.18 18.00 3.31
CA PHE A 32 3.49 17.05 4.18
C PHE A 32 3.25 17.60 5.57
N GLN A 33 4.23 18.30 6.15
CA GLN A 33 4.08 18.94 7.46
C GLN A 33 3.01 20.03 7.42
N GLU A 34 2.97 20.84 6.36
CA GLU A 34 1.96 21.88 6.19
C GLU A 34 0.57 21.27 6.05
N ALA A 35 0.40 20.27 5.18
CA ALA A 35 -0.86 19.57 5.00
C ALA A 35 -1.35 18.90 6.29
N PHE A 36 -0.42 18.30 7.05
CA PHE A 36 -0.70 17.69 8.35
C PHE A 36 -1.19 18.75 9.36
N MET A 37 -0.48 19.87 9.49
CA MET A 37 -0.87 20.92 10.42
C MET A 37 -2.19 21.58 10.04
N GLN A 38 -2.48 21.74 8.74
CA GLN A 38 -3.78 22.22 8.28
C GLN A 38 -4.92 21.26 8.61
N THR A 39 -4.69 19.94 8.60
CA THR A 39 -5.71 18.98 9.08
C THR A 39 -5.92 19.00 10.58
N TYR A 40 -4.83 19.13 11.34
CA TYR A 40 -4.90 19.14 12.79
C TYR A 40 -5.52 20.45 13.30
N ARG A 41 -5.13 21.58 12.70
CA ARG A 41 -5.61 22.92 13.02
C ARG A 41 -5.96 23.70 11.72
N PRO A 42 -7.25 23.74 11.35
CA PRO A 42 -7.69 24.45 10.15
C PRO A 42 -7.27 25.92 10.17
N GLY A 43 -6.65 26.39 9.09
CA GLY A 43 -6.18 27.78 8.96
C GLY A 43 -4.78 28.05 9.51
N PHE A 44 -4.06 27.02 9.96
CA PHE A 44 -2.66 27.12 10.36
C PHE A 44 -1.72 27.16 9.15
N SER A 45 -0.71 28.04 9.16
CA SER A 45 0.37 28.08 8.18
C SER A 45 1.74 28.04 8.87
N LEU A 46 2.64 27.18 8.40
CA LEU A 46 4.03 27.09 8.91
C LEU A 46 4.85 28.34 8.60
N TYR A 47 4.46 29.10 7.58
CA TYR A 47 5.04 30.40 7.26
C TYR A 47 4.43 31.47 8.18
N SER A 48 4.97 31.60 9.40
CA SER A 48 4.70 32.74 10.27
C SER A 48 5.95 33.60 10.39
N GLU A 49 5.81 34.93 10.31
CA GLU A 49 6.94 35.88 10.35
C GLU A 49 7.70 35.93 11.69
N SER A 50 7.23 35.24 12.73
CA SER A 50 7.84 35.23 14.06
C SER A 50 8.45 33.88 14.41
N ASP A 51 9.76 33.85 14.70
CA ASP A 51 10.52 32.63 15.05
C ASP A 51 9.94 31.87 16.26
N GLU A 52 9.36 32.57 17.23
CA GLU A 52 8.73 31.95 18.41
C GLU A 52 7.52 31.08 18.05
N LYS A 53 6.70 31.51 17.08
CA LYS A 53 5.54 30.74 16.61
C LYS A 53 5.97 29.53 15.78
N ALA A 54 7.06 29.64 15.02
CA ALA A 54 7.62 28.51 14.29
C ALA A 54 8.16 27.43 15.23
N GLN A 55 8.84 27.82 16.31
CA GLN A 55 9.33 26.87 17.33
C GLN A 55 8.19 26.19 18.09
N ALA A 56 7.16 26.94 18.50
CA ALA A 56 5.98 26.36 19.15
C ALA A 56 5.26 25.35 18.23
N ALA A 57 5.11 25.68 16.94
CA ALA A 57 4.51 24.80 15.96
C ALA A 57 5.29 23.49 15.75
N ASN A 58 6.62 23.58 15.71
CA ASN A 58 7.48 22.40 15.57
C ASN A 58 7.42 21.50 16.80
N ALA A 59 7.27 22.08 18.01
CA ALA A 59 7.06 21.31 19.23
C ALA A 59 5.68 20.60 19.23
N GLU A 60 4.63 21.28 18.75
CA GLU A 60 3.29 20.70 18.60
C GLU A 60 3.27 19.56 17.57
N LEU A 61 3.98 19.71 16.44
CA LEU A 61 4.10 18.70 15.38
C LEU A 61 4.62 17.37 15.91
N GLY A 62 5.54 17.39 16.88
CA GLY A 62 6.09 16.18 17.50
C GLY A 62 5.11 15.41 18.38
N SER A 63 4.00 16.04 18.79
CA SER A 63 2.99 15.45 19.68
C SER A 63 1.63 15.22 19.02
N ALA A 64 1.37 15.90 17.92
CA ALA A 64 0.10 15.84 17.21
C ALA A 64 -0.10 14.48 16.54
N ILE A 65 -1.31 13.94 16.68
CA ILE A 65 -1.71 12.66 16.09
C ILE A 65 -2.97 12.90 15.28
N ILE A 66 -2.94 12.55 13.99
CA ILE A 66 -4.14 12.52 13.15
C ILE A 66 -4.74 11.12 13.16
N THR A 67 -6.08 11.06 13.09
CA THR A 67 -6.80 9.80 12.92
C THR A 67 -6.80 9.38 11.46
N ILE A 68 -6.95 8.07 11.20
CA ILE A 68 -7.03 7.52 9.83
C ILE A 68 -8.20 8.15 9.04
N ALA A 69 -9.27 8.57 9.71
CA ALA A 69 -10.42 9.24 9.10
C ALA A 69 -10.08 10.64 8.55
N GLN A 70 -9.05 11.30 9.07
CA GLN A 70 -8.60 12.64 8.65
C GLN A 70 -7.61 12.60 7.49
N LEU A 71 -7.08 11.42 7.14
CA LEU A 71 -6.09 11.24 6.07
C LEU A 71 -6.57 11.70 4.68
N PRO A 72 -7.83 11.48 4.26
CA PRO A 72 -8.35 12.05 3.02
C PRO A 72 -8.31 13.58 3.00
N VAL A 73 -8.60 14.22 4.15
CA VAL A 73 -8.54 15.68 4.30
C VAL A 73 -7.09 16.16 4.19
N MET A 74 -6.14 15.41 4.73
CA MET A 74 -4.70 15.70 4.61
C MET A 74 -4.24 15.65 3.17
N LEU A 75 -4.67 14.63 2.43
CA LEU A 75 -4.37 14.52 1.00
C LEU A 75 -4.98 15.68 0.21
N ARG A 76 -6.21 16.12 0.51
CA ARG A 76 -6.80 17.31 -0.14
C ARG A 76 -5.94 18.57 0.05
N TYR A 77 -5.42 18.78 1.26
CA TYR A 77 -4.52 19.92 1.52
C TYR A 77 -3.19 19.76 0.79
N LEU A 78 -2.59 18.56 0.80
CA LEU A 78 -1.34 18.27 0.10
C LEU A 78 -1.45 18.54 -1.41
N TYR A 79 -2.53 18.08 -2.04
CA TYR A 79 -2.80 18.30 -3.47
C TYR A 79 -3.40 19.68 -3.78
N LYS A 80 -3.57 20.55 -2.76
CA LYS A 80 -4.21 21.88 -2.89
C LYS A 80 -5.54 21.83 -3.64
N CYS A 81 -6.35 20.81 -3.34
CA CYS A 81 -7.63 20.61 -4.00
C CYS A 81 -8.61 21.77 -3.69
N PRO A 82 -9.30 22.33 -4.70
CA PRO A 82 -10.36 23.30 -4.48
C PRO A 82 -11.45 22.72 -3.58
N LYS A 83 -12.14 23.58 -2.82
CA LYS A 83 -13.36 23.17 -2.12
C LYS A 83 -14.33 22.61 -3.17
N ASP A 84 -14.86 21.42 -2.91
CA ASP A 84 -15.80 20.66 -3.76
C ASP A 84 -15.20 19.82 -4.90
N PHE A 85 -13.88 19.84 -5.13
CA PHE A 85 -13.21 18.97 -6.11
C PHE A 85 -12.23 18.02 -5.46
N ASP A 86 -12.57 16.72 -5.42
CA ASP A 86 -11.66 15.66 -5.01
C ASP A 86 -10.75 15.24 -6.17
N ASN A 87 -9.66 16.00 -6.36
CA ASN A 87 -8.62 15.63 -7.32
C ASN A 87 -7.60 14.63 -6.73
N VAL A 88 -7.86 14.12 -5.53
CA VAL A 88 -7.01 13.11 -4.89
C VAL A 88 -7.20 11.79 -5.65
N HIS A 89 -6.10 11.29 -6.21
CA HIS A 89 -6.14 10.03 -6.94
C HIS A 89 -6.61 8.86 -6.06
N THR A 90 -7.42 7.97 -6.60
CA THR A 90 -7.98 6.81 -5.86
C THR A 90 -6.87 5.91 -5.28
N SER A 91 -5.74 5.78 -5.97
CA SER A 91 -4.58 5.04 -5.45
C SER A 91 -3.96 5.69 -4.20
N ALA A 92 -3.97 7.02 -4.07
CA ALA A 92 -3.53 7.69 -2.85
C ALA A 92 -4.51 7.44 -1.69
N LEU A 93 -5.81 7.34 -1.97
CA LEU A 93 -6.81 6.95 -0.96
C LEU A 93 -6.64 5.49 -0.50
N THR A 94 -6.11 4.59 -1.35
CA THR A 94 -5.82 3.20 -0.96
C THR A 94 -4.62 3.06 0.00
N LEU A 95 -3.86 4.13 0.26
CA LEU A 95 -2.90 4.17 1.38
C LEU A 95 -3.56 3.94 2.75
N LYS A 96 -4.89 4.13 2.83
CA LYS A 96 -5.75 3.82 3.99
C LYS A 96 -5.55 2.41 4.56
N SER A 97 -5.11 1.44 3.75
CA SER A 97 -4.89 0.05 4.19
C SER A 97 -3.43 -0.36 4.36
N GLN A 98 -2.45 0.50 4.01
CA GLN A 98 -1.04 0.11 3.87
C GLN A 98 -0.08 0.74 4.88
N SER A 99 -0.56 1.46 5.90
CA SER A 99 0.32 2.25 6.81
C SER A 99 1.36 1.44 7.59
N THR A 100 1.29 0.10 7.59
CA THR A 100 2.31 -0.79 8.19
C THR A 100 3.38 -1.27 7.20
N ALA A 101 3.29 -0.93 5.91
CA ALA A 101 4.20 -1.35 4.83
C ALA A 101 4.90 -0.16 4.13
N SER A 102 5.16 0.92 4.88
CA SER A 102 5.58 2.24 4.39
C SER A 102 6.88 2.28 3.57
N ALA A 103 7.79 1.31 3.73
CA ALA A 103 9.05 1.29 2.97
C ALA A 103 8.88 0.79 1.52
N ALA A 104 8.00 -0.19 1.28
CA ALA A 104 7.77 -0.74 -0.07
C ALA A 104 6.92 0.22 -0.92
N SER A 105 5.98 0.92 -0.29
CA SER A 105 5.15 1.93 -0.96
C SER A 105 5.94 3.17 -1.35
N TYR A 106 6.92 3.64 -0.56
CA TYR A 106 7.76 4.78 -0.98
C TYR A 106 8.48 4.53 -2.31
N ASN A 107 9.06 3.33 -2.47
CA ASN A 107 9.73 2.96 -3.72
C ASN A 107 8.76 2.89 -4.92
N ALA A 108 7.48 2.65 -4.66
CA ALA A 108 6.42 2.65 -5.66
C ALA A 108 6.17 4.01 -6.30
N TYR A 109 6.52 5.07 -5.60
CA TYR A 109 6.29 6.43 -6.04
C TYR A 109 7.55 7.14 -6.50
N LEU A 110 8.71 6.48 -6.56
CA LEU A 110 9.93 7.05 -7.13
C LEU A 110 9.73 7.46 -8.60
N LYS A 111 10.44 8.50 -9.04
CA LYS A 111 10.36 9.07 -10.40
C LYS A 111 10.57 8.02 -11.50
N ASP A 112 11.46 7.06 -11.28
CA ASP A 112 11.79 6.01 -12.24
C ASP A 112 10.79 4.83 -12.20
N GLY A 113 9.87 4.85 -11.22
CA GLY A 113 8.89 3.80 -10.97
C GLY A 113 9.49 2.51 -10.41
N LEU A 114 8.63 1.59 -10.02
CA LEU A 114 9.06 0.24 -9.65
C LEU A 114 9.46 -0.54 -10.91
N PRO A 115 10.64 -1.16 -10.96
CA PRO A 115 10.95 -2.11 -12.00
C PRO A 115 10.04 -3.35 -11.83
N THR A 116 8.95 -3.35 -12.59
CA THR A 116 7.91 -4.38 -12.59
C THR A 116 8.39 -5.67 -13.28
N ARG A 117 9.34 -5.53 -14.21
CA ARG A 117 9.91 -6.62 -15.00
C ARG A 117 11.08 -7.29 -14.28
N GLU A 118 10.90 -8.54 -13.84
CA GLU A 118 11.99 -9.36 -13.29
C GLU A 118 12.81 -10.09 -14.37
N PHE A 119 12.22 -10.36 -15.52
CA PHE A 119 12.82 -11.17 -16.56
C PHE A 119 13.08 -10.34 -17.81
N ILE A 120 14.32 -10.33 -18.28
CA ILE A 120 14.70 -9.64 -19.52
C ILE A 120 14.34 -10.50 -20.74
N SER A 121 14.44 -11.83 -20.61
CA SER A 121 14.19 -12.78 -21.70
C SER A 121 13.09 -13.79 -21.37
N ASN A 122 12.33 -14.18 -22.40
CA ASN A 122 11.28 -15.21 -22.29
C ASN A 122 11.89 -16.60 -21.96
N VAL A 123 13.10 -16.86 -22.46
CA VAL A 123 13.82 -18.12 -22.19
C VAL A 123 14.12 -18.27 -20.69
N ASP A 124 14.60 -17.22 -20.02
CA ASP A 124 14.84 -17.26 -18.57
C ASP A 124 13.54 -17.44 -17.79
N PHE A 125 12.48 -16.73 -18.19
CA PHE A 125 11.15 -16.89 -17.58
C PHE A 125 10.65 -18.34 -17.67
N ARG A 126 10.69 -18.94 -18.85
CA ARG A 126 10.28 -20.34 -19.06
C ARG A 126 11.17 -21.31 -18.29
N ALA A 127 12.48 -21.09 -18.27
CA ALA A 127 13.41 -21.93 -17.53
C ALA A 127 13.12 -21.93 -16.02
N LYS A 128 12.74 -20.79 -15.43
CA LYS A 128 12.31 -20.72 -14.03
C LYS A 128 10.93 -21.31 -13.80
N MET A 129 10.00 -21.12 -14.74
CA MET A 129 8.66 -21.70 -14.70
C MET A 129 8.69 -23.24 -14.67
N VAL A 130 9.48 -23.87 -15.54
CA VAL A 130 9.64 -25.34 -15.58
C VAL A 130 10.26 -25.87 -14.28
N LYS A 131 11.12 -25.08 -13.63
CA LYS A 131 11.72 -25.41 -12.33
C LYS A 131 10.80 -25.08 -11.14
N HIS A 132 9.55 -24.67 -11.38
CA HIS A 132 8.61 -24.20 -10.36
C HIS A 132 9.19 -23.11 -9.44
N ARG A 133 10.14 -22.32 -9.93
CA ARG A 133 10.71 -21.20 -9.18
C ARG A 133 9.74 -20.04 -9.22
N ARG A 134 9.31 -19.59 -8.04
CA ARG A 134 8.44 -18.42 -7.89
C ARG A 134 9.18 -17.13 -8.26
N MET A 135 8.41 -16.10 -8.61
CA MET A 135 8.93 -14.74 -8.76
C MET A 135 9.55 -14.26 -7.45
N GLN A 136 10.59 -13.44 -7.52
CA GLN A 136 11.32 -13.00 -6.35
C GLN A 136 10.58 -11.90 -5.58
N LYS A 137 9.97 -10.96 -6.31
CA LYS A 137 9.20 -9.85 -5.74
C LYS A 137 7.72 -10.15 -5.72
N ASN A 138 7.07 -9.66 -4.67
CA ASN A 138 5.63 -9.80 -4.52
C ASN A 138 4.86 -8.92 -5.54
N PRO A 139 3.62 -9.29 -5.89
CA PRO A 139 2.78 -8.47 -6.77
C PRO A 139 2.59 -7.02 -6.27
N GLN A 140 2.43 -6.82 -4.96
CA GLN A 140 2.30 -5.50 -4.32
C GLN A 140 3.55 -4.62 -4.48
N GLU A 141 4.72 -5.24 -4.67
CA GLU A 141 5.97 -4.53 -4.92
C GLU A 141 6.16 -4.19 -6.41
N LYS A 142 5.27 -4.67 -7.29
CA LYS A 142 5.35 -4.43 -8.73
C LYS A 142 4.25 -3.50 -9.21
N ALA A 143 3.09 -3.51 -8.56
CA ALA A 143 1.95 -2.70 -8.94
C ALA A 143 1.33 -2.05 -7.70
N LEU A 144 0.78 -0.86 -7.89
CA LEU A 144 0.06 -0.12 -6.84
C LEU A 144 -1.29 -0.77 -6.53
N LEU A 145 -1.93 -1.32 -7.57
CA LEU A 145 -3.27 -1.89 -7.54
C LEU A 145 -3.26 -3.29 -8.16
N PRO A 146 -4.19 -4.16 -7.77
CA PRO A 146 -4.33 -5.48 -8.40
C PRO A 146 -4.71 -5.33 -9.87
N VAL A 147 -3.92 -5.93 -10.76
CA VAL A 147 -4.12 -5.87 -12.22
C VAL A 147 -5.21 -6.85 -12.68
N THR A 148 -5.43 -7.92 -11.91
CA THR A 148 -6.42 -8.95 -12.22
C THR A 148 -7.29 -9.25 -11.00
N ASP A 149 -8.50 -9.74 -11.23
CA ASP A 149 -9.44 -10.08 -10.15
C ASP A 149 -8.86 -11.10 -9.18
N THR A 150 -8.08 -12.07 -9.66
CA THR A 150 -7.42 -13.06 -8.80
C THR A 150 -6.39 -12.44 -7.86
N LEU A 151 -5.78 -11.31 -8.24
CA LEU A 151 -4.85 -10.59 -7.38
C LEU A 151 -5.56 -9.79 -6.29
N THR A 152 -6.85 -9.46 -6.45
CA THR A 152 -7.62 -8.75 -5.41
C THR A 152 -7.71 -9.56 -4.12
N VAL A 153 -7.78 -10.90 -4.26
CA VAL A 153 -7.80 -11.83 -3.13
C VAL A 153 -6.40 -11.93 -2.52
N GLY A 154 -6.25 -11.40 -1.31
CA GLY A 154 -4.96 -11.35 -0.62
C GLY A 154 -4.10 -10.12 -0.95
N TRP A 155 -4.61 -9.18 -1.76
CA TRP A 155 -3.92 -7.90 -2.00
C TRP A 155 -3.83 -7.04 -0.74
N TYR A 156 -4.84 -7.11 0.12
CA TYR A 156 -4.88 -6.40 1.39
C TYR A 156 -4.83 -7.40 2.54
N SER A 157 -4.00 -7.13 3.53
CA SER A 157 -4.00 -7.91 4.78
C SER A 157 -5.37 -7.75 5.45
N PRO A 158 -5.97 -8.85 5.96
CA PRO A 158 -7.27 -8.77 6.60
C PRO A 158 -7.19 -7.84 7.82
N THR A 159 -8.08 -6.85 7.85
CA THR A 159 -8.16 -5.88 8.97
C THR A 159 -8.59 -6.56 10.27
N ILE A 160 -9.28 -7.70 10.18
CA ILE A 160 -9.80 -8.45 11.32
C ILE A 160 -8.94 -9.69 11.54
N THR A 161 -8.19 -9.70 12.64
CA THR A 161 -7.47 -10.88 13.12
C THR A 161 -8.43 -11.79 13.86
N ILE A 162 -9.02 -12.76 13.15
CA ILE A 162 -9.88 -13.77 13.78
C ILE A 162 -8.99 -14.74 14.57
N GLN A 163 -9.08 -14.70 15.91
CA GLN A 163 -8.44 -15.71 16.76
C GLN A 163 -9.15 -17.05 16.57
N ARG A 164 -8.61 -17.90 15.70
CA ARG A 164 -9.05 -19.29 15.60
C ARG A 164 -8.48 -20.08 16.78
N LYS A 165 -9.35 -20.79 17.49
CA LYS A 165 -8.94 -21.80 18.47
C LYS A 165 -8.89 -23.14 17.74
N PRO A 166 -7.72 -23.60 17.24
CA PRO A 166 -7.65 -24.88 16.57
C PRO A 166 -7.95 -25.99 17.58
N ASN A 167 -8.65 -27.03 17.13
CA ASN A 167 -8.77 -28.26 17.89
C ASN A 167 -7.38 -28.92 17.95
N LYS A 168 -6.66 -28.66 19.04
CA LYS A 168 -5.37 -29.30 19.30
C LYS A 168 -5.64 -30.73 19.78
N SER A 169 -4.90 -31.69 19.25
CA SER A 169 -4.89 -33.04 19.81
C SER A 169 -4.44 -32.99 21.27
N CYS A 170 -5.27 -33.45 22.20
CA CYS A 170 -4.84 -33.66 23.58
C CYS A 170 -4.02 -34.96 23.70
N ASP A 171 -3.35 -35.15 24.83
CA ASP A 171 -2.45 -36.28 25.03
C ASP A 171 -3.20 -37.62 25.03
N GLU A 172 -4.47 -37.63 25.43
CA GLU A 172 -5.36 -38.79 25.35
C GLU A 172 -5.63 -39.19 23.89
N THR A 173 -5.90 -38.22 23.01
CA THR A 173 -6.12 -38.52 21.58
C THR A 173 -4.82 -38.96 20.91
N ARG A 174 -3.68 -38.42 21.33
CA ARG A 174 -2.37 -38.86 20.86
C ARG A 174 -2.05 -40.28 21.30
N PHE A 175 -2.32 -40.61 22.56
CA PHE A 175 -2.14 -41.94 23.12
C PHE A 175 -3.06 -42.96 22.45
N ALA A 176 -4.35 -42.63 22.27
CA ALA A 176 -5.29 -43.46 21.54
C ALA A 176 -4.80 -43.71 20.09
N SER A 177 -4.30 -42.68 19.41
CA SER A 177 -3.69 -42.86 18.07
C SER A 177 -2.47 -43.77 18.10
N ALA A 178 -1.63 -43.69 19.13
CA ALA A 178 -0.45 -44.55 19.29
C ALA A 178 -0.85 -46.02 19.56
N MET A 179 -1.87 -46.26 20.39
CA MET A 179 -2.40 -47.61 20.66
C MET A 179 -2.98 -48.25 19.39
N VAL A 180 -3.78 -47.50 18.62
CA VAL A 180 -4.33 -47.98 17.35
C VAL A 180 -3.21 -48.29 16.35
N LYS A 181 -2.17 -47.43 16.26
CA LYS A 181 -0.99 -47.70 15.41
C LYS A 181 -0.17 -48.90 15.87
N ALA A 182 -0.15 -49.19 17.17
CA ALA A 182 0.49 -50.37 17.75
C ALA A 182 -0.34 -51.66 17.56
N GLY A 183 -1.52 -51.58 16.93
CA GLY A 183 -2.39 -52.73 16.66
C GLY A 183 -3.29 -53.13 17.83
N VAL A 184 -3.38 -52.29 18.87
CA VAL A 184 -4.31 -52.50 19.98
C VAL A 184 -5.68 -51.94 19.59
N TYR A 185 -6.58 -52.82 19.18
CA TYR A 185 -7.97 -52.50 18.92
C TYR A 185 -8.81 -52.94 20.12
N TYR A 186 -9.54 -52.00 20.73
CA TYR A 186 -10.58 -52.32 21.70
C TYR A 186 -11.86 -52.62 20.91
N TYR A 187 -12.14 -53.90 20.70
CA TYR A 187 -13.46 -54.40 20.28
C TYR A 187 -14.34 -54.64 21.50
#